data_AF-A0A2V7XHD9-F1
#
_entry.id   AF-A0A2V7XHD9-F1
#
_cell.length_a   1.000
_cell.length_b   1.000
_cell.length_c   1.000
_cell.angle_alpha   90.00
_cell.angle_beta   90.00
_cell.angle_gamma   90.00
#
_symmetry.space_group_name_H-M   'P 1'
#
loop_
_entity.id
_entity.type
_entity.pdbx_description
1 polymer ?
#
loop_
_entity_poly.entity_id
_entity_poly.type
_entity_poly.pdbx_seq_one_letter_code
_entity_poly.pdbx_strand_id
1 'polypeptide(L)'
;MTAPWDDELAALRTIYLRESGGRIDELDRVLDRLERDGSDARALQDLRRGFHGFAGSGTTYGMPAVTALGLEGERRCSAVGSGPVVATDVKGWREGVAALRREIAAAAQGGGAAPEETGSDVERPLPSVLVIQEEGADREALVRALGQESFTVRAAAGLDPAAGMRGGRLPDAVVVDAAGDQAAAFALVERLRAQPAGDRPVVFVVGGHGGVLDRVEAIHCGADGHFAKPIDVLVLVRRLRFLLDRETAEPPRILSVEDDPQQAAFLRTVLASAGYELRVVDDPARLESELAAFRPDLVLMDVL
;
A
#
# COMPACT_ATOMS: atom_id res chain seq x y z
N MET A 1 -22.85 24.70 -11.24
CA MET A 1 -21.42 25.10 -11.18
C MET A 1 -20.67 23.83 -10.82
N THR A 2 -20.06 23.16 -11.80
CA THR A 2 -19.25 21.96 -11.59
C THR A 2 -18.05 22.32 -10.72
N ALA A 3 -17.65 21.41 -9.83
CA ALA A 3 -16.53 21.67 -8.94
C ALA A 3 -15.24 21.73 -9.79
N PRO A 4 -14.24 22.56 -9.44
CA PRO A 4 -12.96 22.63 -10.15
C PRO A 4 -12.27 21.26 -10.33
N TRP A 5 -12.59 20.31 -9.44
CA TRP A 5 -12.08 18.95 -9.40
C TRP A 5 -12.65 18.02 -10.48
N ASP A 6 -13.87 18.28 -10.97
CA ASP A 6 -14.52 17.43 -11.98
C ASP A 6 -13.81 17.54 -13.34
N ASP A 7 -13.38 18.75 -13.68
CA ASP A 7 -12.67 19.04 -14.93
C ASP A 7 -11.23 18.47 -14.92
N GLU A 8 -10.56 18.52 -13.76
CA GLU A 8 -9.21 17.96 -13.57
C GLU A 8 -9.21 16.42 -13.59
N LEU A 9 -10.19 15.79 -12.93
CA LEU A 9 -10.37 14.33 -12.98
C LEU A 9 -10.73 13.84 -14.39
N ALA A 10 -11.52 14.60 -15.14
CA ALA A 10 -11.83 14.31 -16.54
C ALA A 10 -10.58 14.40 -17.44
N ALA A 11 -9.70 15.37 -17.20
CA ALA A 11 -8.43 15.52 -17.91
C ALA A 11 -7.48 14.34 -17.60
N LEU A 12 -7.34 13.97 -16.33
CA LEU A 12 -6.52 12.84 -15.89
C LEU A 12 -7.04 11.50 -16.44
N ARG A 13 -8.36 11.30 -16.43
CA ARG A 13 -9.01 10.12 -17.05
C ARG A 13 -8.71 10.04 -18.55
N THR A 14 -8.72 11.17 -19.25
CA THR A 14 -8.38 11.23 -20.68
C THR A 14 -6.93 10.83 -20.95
N ILE A 15 -6.00 11.27 -20.10
CA ILE A 15 -4.58 10.88 -20.17
C ILE A 15 -4.44 9.39 -19.93
N TYR A 16 -5.06 8.87 -18.87
CA TYR A 16 -5.04 7.44 -18.55
C TYR A 16 -5.56 6.56 -19.68
N LEU A 17 -6.70 6.92 -20.29
CA LEU A 17 -7.30 6.16 -21.40
C LEU A 17 -6.36 6.13 -22.61
N ARG A 18 -5.68 7.23 -22.90
CA ARG A 18 -4.70 7.33 -24.01
C ARG A 18 -3.48 6.45 -23.76
N GLU A 19 -2.93 6.48 -22.56
CA GLU A 19 -1.75 5.68 -22.19
C GLU A 19 -2.06 4.19 -22.07
N SER A 20 -3.28 3.84 -21.68
CA SER A 20 -3.72 2.45 -21.50
C SER A 20 -3.68 1.64 -22.79
N GLY A 21 -3.86 2.27 -23.96
CA GLY A 21 -3.73 1.62 -25.25
C GLY A 21 -2.32 1.05 -25.48
N GLY A 22 -1.28 1.84 -25.19
CA GLY A 22 0.11 1.39 -25.31
C GLY A 22 0.46 0.26 -24.33
N ARG A 23 -0.10 0.30 -23.12
CA ARG A 23 0.07 -0.77 -22.12
C ARG A 23 -0.62 -2.08 -22.54
N ILE A 24 -1.81 -2.01 -23.16
CA ILE A 24 -2.49 -3.19 -23.72
C ILE A 24 -1.66 -3.79 -24.87
N ASP A 25 -1.10 -2.97 -25.76
CA ASP A 25 -0.26 -3.47 -26.85
C ASP A 25 1.03 -4.13 -26.34
N GLU A 26 1.58 -3.64 -25.23
CA GLU A 26 2.69 -4.28 -24.54
C GLU A 26 2.30 -5.66 -23.97
N LEU A 27 1.11 -5.80 -23.39
CA LEU A 27 0.60 -7.09 -22.93
C LEU A 27 0.46 -8.10 -24.09
N ASP A 28 -0.02 -7.67 -25.25
CA ASP A 28 -0.12 -8.55 -26.42
C ASP A 28 1.26 -9.02 -26.90
N ARG A 29 2.28 -8.14 -26.90
CA ARG A 29 3.67 -8.53 -27.25
C ARG A 29 4.27 -9.51 -26.26
N VAL A 30 3.94 -9.37 -24.98
CA VAL A 30 4.36 -10.31 -23.93
C VAL A 30 3.67 -11.66 -24.10
N LEU A 31 2.38 -11.68 -24.44
CA LEU A 31 1.64 -12.91 -24.75
C LEU A 31 2.19 -13.62 -25.98
N ASP A 32 2.59 -12.88 -27.04
CA ASP A 32 3.26 -13.45 -28.20
C ASP A 32 4.60 -14.12 -27.84
N ARG A 33 5.33 -13.59 -26.85
CA ARG A 33 6.56 -14.20 -26.33
C ARG A 33 6.26 -15.51 -25.60
N LEU A 34 5.27 -15.51 -24.70
CA LEU A 34 4.86 -16.71 -23.95
C LEU A 34 4.29 -17.82 -24.85
N GLU A 35 3.64 -17.45 -25.95
CA GLU A 35 3.13 -18.42 -26.92
C GLU A 35 4.25 -19.10 -27.72
N ARG A 36 5.34 -18.35 -27.99
CA ARG A 36 6.54 -18.89 -28.66
C ARG A 36 7.43 -19.68 -27.70
N ASP A 37 7.52 -19.26 -26.44
CA ASP A 37 8.28 -19.91 -25.39
C ASP A 37 7.54 -19.83 -24.05
N GLY A 38 6.82 -20.89 -23.71
CA GLY A 38 6.10 -21.00 -22.43
C GLY A 38 7.01 -21.08 -21.20
N SER A 39 8.33 -21.21 -21.38
CA SER A 39 9.31 -21.22 -20.29
C SER A 39 9.92 -19.84 -20.03
N ASP A 40 9.53 -18.80 -20.77
CA ASP A 40 9.99 -17.42 -20.58
C ASP A 40 9.41 -16.83 -19.28
N ALA A 41 10.08 -17.14 -18.15
CA ALA A 41 9.72 -16.65 -16.83
C ALA A 41 9.72 -15.12 -16.74
N ARG A 42 10.54 -14.44 -17.55
CA ARG A 42 10.57 -12.99 -17.61
C ARG A 42 9.32 -12.46 -18.30
N ALA A 43 8.85 -13.10 -19.36
CA ALA A 43 7.57 -12.74 -20.00
C ALA A 43 6.39 -12.95 -19.04
N LEU A 44 6.39 -14.03 -18.26
CA LEU A 44 5.35 -14.24 -17.25
C LEU A 44 5.36 -13.14 -16.17
N GLN A 45 6.55 -12.71 -15.74
CA GLN A 45 6.70 -11.60 -14.80
C GLN A 45 6.27 -10.25 -15.40
N ASP A 46 6.63 -9.99 -16.66
CA ASP A 46 6.23 -8.79 -17.41
C ASP A 46 4.69 -8.75 -17.56
N LEU A 47 4.07 -9.90 -17.89
CA LEU A 47 2.62 -10.05 -18.03
C LEU A 47 1.90 -9.74 -16.71
N ARG A 48 2.39 -10.32 -15.61
CA ARG A 48 1.84 -10.07 -14.27
C ARG A 48 1.95 -8.60 -13.88
N ARG A 49 3.09 -7.95 -14.18
CA ARG A 49 3.28 -6.52 -13.92
C ARG A 49 2.32 -5.65 -14.76
N GLY A 50 2.08 -6.03 -16.01
CA GLY A 50 1.12 -5.33 -16.85
C GLY A 50 -0.31 -5.43 -16.31
N PHE A 51 -0.75 -6.62 -15.89
CA PHE A 51 -2.05 -6.80 -15.23
C PHE A 51 -2.14 -6.07 -13.87
N HIS A 52 -1.05 -6.06 -13.08
CA HIS A 52 -0.93 -5.26 -11.85
C HIS A 52 -1.15 -3.78 -12.11
N GLY A 53 -0.57 -3.26 -13.20
CA GLY A 53 -0.77 -1.88 -13.62
C GLY A 53 -2.23 -1.53 -13.84
N PHE A 54 -3.03 -2.41 -14.47
CA PHE A 54 -4.48 -2.20 -14.66
C PHE A 54 -5.28 -2.41 -13.37
N ALA A 55 -4.91 -3.39 -12.55
CA ALA A 55 -5.50 -3.65 -11.24
C ALA A 55 -5.35 -2.46 -10.28
N GLY A 56 -4.18 -1.80 -10.31
CA GLY A 56 -3.85 -0.70 -9.41
C GLY A 56 -4.31 0.68 -9.87
N SER A 57 -4.88 0.82 -11.07
CA SER A 57 -5.13 2.15 -11.66
C SER A 57 -6.53 2.39 -12.21
N GLY A 58 -7.33 1.35 -12.52
CA GLY A 58 -8.65 1.54 -13.12
C GLY A 58 -9.63 2.32 -12.23
N THR A 59 -9.64 2.06 -10.93
CA THR A 59 -10.59 2.65 -9.97
C THR A 59 -10.30 4.14 -9.75
N THR A 60 -9.04 4.55 -9.78
CA THR A 60 -8.57 5.95 -9.67
C THR A 60 -9.22 6.86 -10.71
N TYR A 61 -9.56 6.33 -11.87
CA TYR A 61 -10.16 7.07 -12.98
C TYR A 61 -11.63 6.70 -13.22
N GLY A 62 -12.30 6.09 -12.23
CA GLY A 62 -13.71 5.71 -12.30
C GLY A 62 -14.01 4.51 -13.21
N MET A 63 -13.06 3.57 -13.36
CA MET A 63 -13.18 2.37 -14.19
C MET A 63 -12.99 1.08 -13.38
N PRO A 64 -13.95 0.75 -12.48
CA PRO A 64 -13.85 -0.44 -11.63
C PRO A 64 -13.80 -1.76 -12.43
N ALA A 65 -14.42 -1.80 -13.62
CA ALA A 65 -14.35 -2.96 -14.50
C ALA A 65 -12.92 -3.23 -15.01
N VAL A 66 -12.14 -2.18 -15.29
CA VAL A 66 -10.73 -2.29 -15.70
C VAL A 66 -9.87 -2.85 -14.55
N THR A 67 -10.10 -2.38 -13.32
CA THR A 67 -9.45 -2.90 -12.12
C THR A 67 -9.76 -4.39 -11.91
N ALA A 68 -11.04 -4.77 -12.00
CA ALA A 68 -11.46 -6.16 -11.81
C ALA A 68 -10.82 -7.11 -12.83
N LEU A 69 -10.75 -6.69 -14.10
CA LEU A 69 -10.10 -7.46 -15.16
C LEU A 69 -8.57 -7.55 -14.97
N GLY A 70 -7.93 -6.49 -14.46
CA GLY A 70 -6.52 -6.52 -14.06
C GLY A 70 -6.24 -7.54 -12.96
N LEU A 71 -7.01 -7.49 -11.86
CA LEU A 71 -6.89 -8.43 -10.74
C LEU A 71 -7.11 -9.89 -11.16
N GLU A 72 -8.08 -10.13 -12.04
CA GLU A 72 -8.33 -11.45 -12.59
C GLU A 72 -7.14 -11.95 -13.44
N GLY A 73 -6.53 -11.07 -14.23
CA GLY A 73 -5.29 -11.37 -14.96
C GLY A 73 -4.11 -11.73 -14.05
N GLU A 74 -3.93 -11.00 -12.94
CA GLU A 74 -2.89 -11.29 -11.94
C GLU A 74 -3.07 -12.65 -11.25
N ARG A 75 -4.31 -12.97 -10.87
CA ARG A 75 -4.64 -14.27 -10.26
C ARG A 75 -4.31 -15.40 -11.22
N ARG A 76 -4.67 -15.26 -12.51
CA ARG A 76 -4.33 -16.26 -13.53
C ARG A 76 -2.82 -16.39 -13.71
N CYS A 77 -2.07 -15.29 -13.71
CA CYS A 77 -0.61 -15.34 -13.74
C CYS A 77 -0.02 -16.08 -12.53
N SER A 78 -0.60 -15.88 -11.35
CA SER A 78 -0.12 -16.48 -10.09
C SER A 78 -0.54 -17.95 -9.93
N ALA A 79 -1.61 -18.36 -10.62
CA ALA A 79 -2.08 -19.74 -10.67
C ALA A 79 -1.20 -20.62 -11.57
N VAL A 80 -0.46 -20.02 -12.51
CA VAL A 80 0.62 -20.73 -13.21
C VAL A 80 1.74 -20.94 -12.20
N GLY A 81 1.82 -22.17 -11.69
CA GLY A 81 2.86 -22.59 -10.75
C GLY A 81 4.24 -22.59 -11.40
N SER A 82 5.20 -23.32 -10.81
CA SER A 82 6.59 -23.34 -11.28
C SER A 82 6.81 -24.04 -12.64
N GLY A 83 5.75 -24.45 -13.33
CA GLY A 83 5.81 -25.13 -14.63
C GLY A 83 5.74 -24.15 -15.81
N PRO A 84 6.05 -24.62 -17.03
CA PRO A 84 5.93 -23.78 -18.22
C PRO A 84 4.46 -23.41 -18.45
N VAL A 85 4.25 -22.17 -18.90
CA VAL A 85 2.96 -21.66 -19.37
C VAL A 85 2.46 -22.55 -20.51
N VAL A 86 1.20 -22.99 -20.42
CA VAL A 86 0.57 -23.79 -21.48
C VAL A 86 -0.36 -22.95 -22.36
N ALA A 87 -0.68 -23.44 -23.55
CA ALA A 87 -1.51 -22.72 -24.53
C ALA A 87 -2.89 -22.30 -23.97
N THR A 88 -3.46 -23.06 -23.03
CA THR A 88 -4.71 -22.70 -22.35
C THR A 88 -4.57 -21.47 -21.46
N ASP A 89 -3.42 -21.27 -20.81
CA ASP A 89 -3.16 -20.09 -19.98
C ASP A 89 -3.06 -18.85 -20.87
N VAL A 90 -2.27 -18.94 -21.95
CA VAL A 90 -2.12 -17.87 -22.96
C VAL A 90 -3.47 -17.47 -23.54
N LYS A 91 -4.30 -18.45 -23.91
CA LYS A 91 -5.66 -18.19 -24.40
C LYS A 91 -6.50 -17.44 -23.36
N GLY A 92 -6.47 -17.87 -22.10
CA GLY A 92 -7.20 -17.22 -21.01
C GLY A 92 -6.75 -15.78 -20.74
N TRP A 93 -5.45 -15.48 -20.89
CA TRP A 93 -4.96 -14.10 -20.78
C TRP A 93 -5.31 -13.25 -22.01
N ARG A 94 -5.25 -13.79 -23.23
CA ARG A 94 -5.71 -13.07 -24.44
C ARG A 94 -7.18 -12.67 -24.34
N GLU A 95 -8.03 -13.54 -23.80
CA GLU A 95 -9.43 -13.23 -23.53
C GLU A 95 -9.58 -12.08 -22.51
N GLY A 96 -8.75 -12.08 -21.46
CA GLY A 96 -8.70 -11.01 -20.46
C GLY A 96 -8.22 -9.67 -21.02
N VAL A 97 -7.15 -9.67 -21.83
CA VAL A 97 -6.64 -8.47 -22.53
C VAL A 97 -7.68 -7.94 -23.51
N ALA A 98 -8.38 -8.81 -24.23
CA ALA A 98 -9.48 -8.40 -25.11
C ALA A 98 -10.65 -7.77 -24.34
N ALA A 99 -10.93 -8.24 -23.11
CA ALA A 99 -11.93 -7.62 -22.24
C ALA A 99 -11.49 -6.24 -21.74
N LEU A 100 -10.23 -6.09 -21.30
CA LEU A 100 -9.65 -4.79 -20.93
C LEU A 100 -9.75 -3.78 -22.07
N ARG A 101 -9.39 -4.20 -23.28
CA ARG A 101 -9.48 -3.37 -24.49
C ARG A 101 -10.90 -2.89 -24.77
N ARG A 102 -11.92 -3.73 -24.57
CA ARG A 102 -13.33 -3.33 -24.74
C ARG A 102 -13.78 -2.32 -23.69
N GLU A 103 -13.46 -2.54 -22.42
CA GLU A 103 -13.83 -1.62 -21.33
C GLU A 103 -13.20 -0.24 -21.52
N ILE A 104 -11.92 -0.20 -21.90
CA ILE A 104 -11.20 1.06 -22.13
C ILE A 104 -11.75 1.78 -23.38
N ALA A 105 -12.09 1.05 -24.44
CA ALA A 105 -12.73 1.62 -25.62
C ALA A 105 -14.14 2.16 -25.32
N ALA A 106 -14.93 1.45 -24.50
CA ALA A 106 -16.25 1.90 -24.06
C ALA A 106 -16.15 3.17 -23.20
N ALA A 107 -15.19 3.22 -22.27
CA ALA A 107 -14.92 4.38 -21.43
C ALA A 107 -14.41 5.60 -22.23
N ALA A 108 -13.72 5.39 -23.35
CA ALA A 108 -13.27 6.46 -24.24
C ALA A 108 -14.38 7.00 -25.17
N GLN A 109 -15.40 6.18 -25.47
CA GLN A 109 -16.55 6.57 -26.31
C GLN A 109 -17.71 7.17 -25.47
N GLY A 110 -17.81 6.82 -24.19
CA GLY A 110 -18.75 7.39 -23.22
C GLY A 110 -18.30 8.77 -22.72
N GLY A 111 -18.36 9.78 -23.59
CA GLY A 111 -18.12 11.17 -23.19
C GLY A 111 -19.28 11.73 -22.37
N GLY A 112 -18.98 12.19 -21.15
CA GLY A 112 -19.83 13.13 -20.41
C GLY A 112 -21.14 12.58 -19.86
N ALA A 113 -21.07 11.77 -18.81
CA ALA A 113 -22.09 11.77 -17.78
C ALA A 113 -21.37 11.59 -16.44
N ALA A 114 -21.40 12.64 -15.62
CA ALA A 114 -21.01 12.56 -14.22
C ALA A 114 -21.75 11.38 -13.59
N PRO A 115 -21.11 10.54 -12.76
CA PRO A 115 -21.86 9.58 -11.98
C PRO A 115 -22.70 10.40 -11.01
N GLU A 116 -24.02 10.39 -11.21
CA GLU A 116 -24.97 10.79 -10.18
C GLU A 116 -24.61 10.02 -8.90
N GLU A 117 -24.27 10.78 -7.86
CA GLU A 117 -24.22 10.31 -6.49
C GLU A 117 -25.57 9.67 -6.16
N THR A 118 -25.62 8.35 -6.29
CA THR A 118 -26.71 7.56 -5.70
C THR A 118 -26.08 6.80 -4.55
N GLY A 119 -26.40 7.27 -3.35
CA GLY A 119 -25.78 6.82 -2.12
C GLY A 119 -25.89 5.32 -1.88
N SER A 120 -24.84 4.80 -1.25
CA SER A 120 -25.04 4.03 -0.03
C SER A 120 -23.94 4.44 0.95
N ASP A 121 -24.31 5.26 1.91
CA ASP A 121 -23.58 5.41 3.16
C ASP A 121 -23.72 4.06 3.90
N VAL A 122 -22.89 3.08 3.53
CA VAL A 122 -22.59 1.96 4.39
C VAL A 122 -21.42 2.45 5.21
N GLU A 123 -21.74 2.99 6.39
CA GLU A 123 -20.81 3.39 7.43
C GLU A 123 -19.75 2.28 7.59
N ARG A 124 -18.58 2.45 6.96
CA ARG A 124 -17.51 1.45 7.07
C ARG A 124 -17.09 1.46 8.54
N PRO A 125 -17.15 0.32 9.24
CA PRO A 125 -16.80 0.28 10.65
C PRO A 125 -15.34 0.75 10.81
N LEU A 126 -15.10 1.68 11.75
CA LEU A 126 -13.79 2.26 12.00
C LEU A 126 -12.74 1.17 12.26
N PRO A 127 -11.50 1.30 11.75
CA PRO A 127 -10.47 0.28 11.96
C PRO A 127 -10.20 0.05 13.45
N SER A 128 -10.11 -1.20 13.83
CA SER A 128 -9.94 -1.64 15.22
C SER A 128 -8.46 -1.79 15.57
N VAL A 129 -8.01 -1.10 16.62
CA VAL A 129 -6.61 -1.12 17.08
C VAL A 129 -6.56 -1.71 18.49
N LEU A 130 -5.69 -2.69 18.72
CA LEU A 130 -5.41 -3.25 20.05
C LEU A 130 -4.07 -2.70 20.57
N VAL A 131 -4.09 -2.06 21.73
CA VAL A 131 -2.90 -1.60 22.45
C VAL A 131 -2.60 -2.57 23.60
N ILE A 132 -1.40 -3.12 23.62
CA ILE A 132 -0.89 -4.00 24.67
C ILE A 132 0.22 -3.26 25.41
N GLN A 133 -0.07 -2.77 26.61
CA GLN A 133 0.87 -1.96 27.39
C GLN A 133 0.64 -2.14 28.89
N GLU A 134 1.70 -2.40 29.65
CA GLU A 134 1.61 -2.66 31.10
C GLU A 134 1.28 -1.38 31.88
N GLU A 135 2.01 -0.30 31.59
CA GLU A 135 1.91 0.96 32.32
C GLU A 135 0.58 1.68 32.05
N GLY A 136 -0.22 1.85 33.10
CA GLY A 136 -1.60 2.34 32.99
C GLY A 136 -1.70 3.76 32.42
N ALA A 137 -0.84 4.68 32.87
CA ALA A 137 -0.87 6.07 32.43
C ALA A 137 -0.51 6.21 30.94
N ASP A 138 0.57 5.55 30.51
CA ASP A 138 0.99 5.53 29.11
C ASP A 138 -0.06 4.85 28.22
N ARG A 139 -0.64 3.74 28.69
CA ARG A 139 -1.70 3.01 27.96
C ARG A 139 -2.91 3.89 27.73
N GLU A 140 -3.39 4.57 28.76
CA GLU A 140 -4.52 5.47 28.65
C GLU A 140 -4.23 6.67 27.74
N ALA A 141 -3.03 7.23 27.80
CA ALA A 141 -2.61 8.32 26.92
C ALA A 141 -2.63 7.89 25.45
N LEU A 142 -2.05 6.74 25.13
CA LEU A 142 -2.02 6.20 23.76
C LEU A 142 -3.42 5.83 23.25
N VAL A 143 -4.26 5.23 24.11
CA VAL A 143 -5.65 4.91 23.77
C VAL A 143 -6.45 6.18 23.46
N ARG A 144 -6.33 7.24 24.27
CA ARG A 144 -7.00 8.51 24.01
C ARG A 144 -6.54 9.14 22.70
N ALA A 145 -5.23 9.18 22.47
CA ALA A 145 -4.67 9.83 21.30
C ALA A 145 -5.04 9.10 20.00
N LEU A 146 -4.99 7.77 19.97
CA LEU A 146 -5.45 6.97 18.82
C LEU A 146 -6.98 7.05 18.63
N GLY A 147 -7.76 7.13 19.71
CA GLY A 147 -9.22 7.27 19.63
C GLY A 147 -9.68 8.59 19.03
N GLN A 148 -8.89 9.66 19.18
CA GLN A 148 -9.14 10.96 18.52
C GLN A 148 -8.93 10.90 17.00
N GLU A 149 -8.25 9.87 16.48
CA GLU A 149 -7.86 9.71 15.09
C GLU A 149 -8.76 8.72 14.32
N SER A 150 -10.03 8.61 14.72
CA SER A 150 -11.03 7.74 14.08
C SER A 150 -10.70 6.24 14.10
N PHE A 151 -10.00 5.78 15.15
CA PHE A 151 -9.78 4.35 15.40
C PHE A 151 -10.69 3.85 16.53
N THR A 152 -11.18 2.61 16.39
CA THR A 152 -11.78 1.89 17.53
C THR A 152 -10.66 1.25 18.34
N VAL A 153 -10.24 1.90 19.43
CA VAL A 153 -9.09 1.43 20.22
C VAL A 153 -9.52 0.59 21.41
N ARG A 154 -8.83 -0.52 21.63
CA ARG A 154 -8.96 -1.36 22.82
C ARG A 154 -7.60 -1.52 23.49
N ALA A 155 -7.62 -1.72 24.79
CA ALA A 155 -6.40 -1.88 25.59
C ALA A 155 -6.43 -3.21 26.35
N ALA A 156 -5.27 -3.85 26.44
CA ALA A 156 -5.02 -4.96 27.34
C ALA A 156 -3.78 -4.65 28.20
N ALA A 157 -3.84 -5.04 29.47
CA ALA A 157 -2.65 -5.19 30.31
C ALA A 157 -2.16 -6.63 30.17
N GLY A 158 -0.85 -6.87 30.22
CA GLY A 158 -0.30 -8.21 29.94
C GLY A 158 -0.06 -8.47 28.45
N LEU A 159 1.01 -9.20 28.16
CA LEU A 159 1.32 -9.77 26.83
C LEU A 159 0.43 -11.00 26.51
N ASP A 160 -0.88 -10.87 26.70
CA ASP A 160 -1.87 -11.90 26.35
C ASP A 160 -2.66 -11.49 25.08
N PRO A 161 -2.45 -12.18 23.93
CA PRO A 161 -3.17 -11.87 22.71
C PRO A 161 -4.67 -12.20 22.80
N ALA A 162 -5.06 -13.12 23.70
CA ALA A 162 -6.45 -13.52 23.87
C ALA A 162 -7.29 -12.45 24.58
N ALA A 163 -6.67 -11.63 25.44
CA ALA A 163 -7.34 -10.53 26.14
C ALA A 163 -7.92 -9.47 25.19
N GLY A 164 -7.37 -9.36 23.98
CA GLY A 164 -7.78 -8.40 22.96
C GLY A 164 -8.80 -8.91 21.94
N MET A 165 -8.98 -10.21 21.77
CA MET A 165 -9.86 -10.77 20.74
C MET A 165 -11.34 -10.68 21.15
N ARG A 166 -12.20 -10.10 20.29
CA ARG A 166 -13.66 -10.09 20.50
C ARG A 166 -14.32 -11.05 19.51
N GLY A 167 -15.11 -12.00 20.00
CA GLY A 167 -15.89 -12.91 19.17
C GLY A 167 -15.07 -13.76 18.20
N GLY A 168 -13.78 -13.98 18.48
CA GLY A 168 -12.87 -14.72 17.61
C GLY A 168 -12.32 -13.94 16.40
N ARG A 169 -12.57 -12.63 16.29
CA ARG A 169 -11.98 -11.77 15.25
C ARG A 169 -10.66 -11.14 15.70
N LEU A 170 -9.67 -11.17 14.81
CA LEU A 170 -8.44 -10.41 14.94
C LEU A 170 -8.72 -8.90 14.76
N PRO A 171 -7.99 -8.02 15.47
CA PRO A 171 -8.02 -6.58 15.22
C PRO A 171 -7.37 -6.23 13.88
N ASP A 172 -7.63 -5.04 13.37
CA ASP A 172 -7.00 -4.56 12.13
C ASP A 172 -5.55 -4.10 12.39
N ALA A 173 -5.26 -3.60 13.59
CA ALA A 173 -3.89 -3.35 14.04
C ALA A 173 -3.63 -3.73 15.51
N VAL A 174 -2.37 -4.00 15.84
CA VAL A 174 -1.87 -4.28 17.19
C VAL A 174 -0.64 -3.42 17.45
N VAL A 175 -0.61 -2.72 18.59
CA VAL A 175 0.54 -1.97 19.10
C VAL A 175 0.99 -2.63 20.40
N VAL A 176 2.19 -3.18 20.41
CA VAL A 176 2.76 -3.95 21.54
C VAL A 176 3.88 -3.17 22.20
N ASP A 177 3.77 -2.89 23.49
CA ASP A 177 4.86 -2.32 24.29
C ASP A 177 5.87 -3.41 24.69
N ALA A 178 7.14 -3.15 24.41
CA ALA A 178 8.30 -3.99 24.65
C ALA A 178 9.16 -3.45 25.80
N ALA A 179 8.80 -2.33 26.43
CA ALA A 179 9.60 -1.67 27.46
C ALA A 179 9.82 -2.54 28.72
N GLY A 180 8.86 -3.40 29.06
CA GLY A 180 8.97 -4.31 30.20
C GLY A 180 9.77 -5.59 29.90
N ASP A 181 9.44 -6.26 28.79
CA ASP A 181 10.09 -7.49 28.35
C ASP A 181 10.04 -7.60 26.81
N GLN A 182 11.15 -7.23 26.17
CA GLN A 182 11.29 -7.21 24.72
C GLN A 182 11.19 -8.61 24.10
N ALA A 183 11.78 -9.63 24.74
CA ALA A 183 11.73 -11.00 24.24
C ALA A 183 10.31 -11.56 24.27
N ALA A 184 9.58 -11.30 25.36
CA ALA A 184 8.18 -11.71 25.46
C ALA A 184 7.28 -10.96 24.46
N ALA A 185 7.55 -9.67 24.19
CA ALA A 185 6.83 -8.90 23.18
C ALA A 185 7.05 -9.45 21.77
N PHE A 186 8.27 -9.80 21.40
CA PHE A 186 8.54 -10.43 20.09
C PHE A 186 7.94 -11.83 19.97
N ALA A 187 8.03 -12.65 21.01
CA ALA A 187 7.38 -13.96 21.03
C ALA A 187 5.85 -13.85 20.88
N LEU A 188 5.24 -12.77 21.40
CA LEU A 188 3.83 -12.47 21.19
C LEU A 188 3.53 -12.18 19.71
N VAL A 189 4.36 -11.38 19.03
CA VAL A 189 4.21 -11.10 17.60
C VAL A 189 4.32 -12.39 16.78
N GLU A 190 5.33 -13.22 17.03
CA GLU A 190 5.50 -14.51 16.33
C GLU A 190 4.27 -15.42 16.51
N ARG A 191 3.76 -15.51 17.74
CA ARG A 191 2.53 -16.27 18.06
C ARG A 191 1.30 -15.71 17.37
N LEU A 192 1.21 -14.40 17.17
CA LEU A 192 0.12 -13.77 16.44
C LEU A 192 0.23 -14.08 14.95
N ARG A 193 1.43 -13.98 14.37
CA ARG A 193 1.69 -14.32 12.95
C ARG A 193 1.45 -15.79 12.63
N ALA A 194 1.69 -16.70 13.58
CA ALA A 194 1.46 -18.13 13.41
C ALA A 194 -0.02 -18.56 13.42
N GLN A 195 -0.97 -17.66 13.75
CA GLN A 195 -2.40 -17.97 13.76
C GLN A 195 -3.00 -17.89 12.34
N PRO A 196 -4.13 -18.58 12.07
CA PRO A 196 -4.88 -18.39 10.84
C PRO A 196 -5.24 -16.91 10.66
N ALA A 197 -4.90 -16.35 9.49
CA ALA A 197 -5.05 -14.93 9.17
C ALA A 197 -4.21 -13.96 10.04
N GLY A 198 -3.15 -14.46 10.70
CA GLY A 198 -2.22 -13.67 11.50
C GLY A 198 -1.38 -12.68 10.70
N ASP A 199 -1.35 -12.80 9.37
CA ASP A 199 -0.74 -11.86 8.43
C ASP A 199 -1.59 -10.60 8.18
N ARG A 200 -2.90 -10.64 8.49
CA ARG A 200 -3.83 -9.53 8.23
C ARG A 200 -3.63 -8.30 9.13
N PRO A 201 -3.43 -8.44 10.46
CA PRO A 201 -3.28 -7.27 11.32
C PRO A 201 -1.97 -6.55 11.05
N VAL A 202 -1.99 -5.22 11.07
CA VAL A 202 -0.78 -4.40 11.15
C VAL A 202 -0.22 -4.50 12.57
N VAL A 203 1.03 -4.89 12.74
CA VAL A 203 1.64 -5.10 14.07
C VAL A 203 2.83 -4.16 14.26
N PHE A 204 2.75 -3.28 15.25
CA PHE A 204 3.86 -2.42 15.64
C PHE A 204 4.37 -2.78 17.03
N VAL A 205 5.69 -2.81 17.16
CA VAL A 205 6.35 -2.91 18.46
C VAL A 205 6.81 -1.53 18.89
N VAL A 206 6.65 -1.21 20.16
CA VAL A 206 7.02 0.06 20.76
C VAL A 206 7.95 -0.20 21.93
N GLY A 207 9.07 0.51 22.04
CA GLY A 207 9.98 0.38 23.17
C GLY A 207 11.41 0.13 22.73
N GLY A 208 12.18 -0.56 23.59
CA GLY A 208 13.60 -0.81 23.36
C GLY A 208 14.47 0.45 23.46
N HIS A 209 15.72 0.35 23.01
CA HIS A 209 16.70 1.43 23.03
C HIS A 209 16.67 2.28 21.74
N GLY A 210 15.74 1.96 20.83
CA GLY A 210 15.61 2.63 19.53
C GLY A 210 16.77 2.33 18.58
N GLY A 211 17.57 1.30 18.88
CA GLY A 211 18.75 0.93 18.10
C GLY A 211 18.41 0.27 16.77
N VAL A 212 19.44 0.03 15.95
CA VAL A 212 19.30 -0.75 14.71
C VAL A 212 18.94 -2.20 15.03
N LEU A 213 19.50 -2.76 16.10
CA LEU A 213 19.25 -4.15 16.53
C LEU A 213 17.78 -4.38 16.87
N ASP A 214 17.15 -3.48 17.64
CA ASP A 214 15.73 -3.58 18.02
C ASP A 214 14.81 -3.62 16.79
N ARG A 215 15.14 -2.87 15.73
CA ARG A 215 14.38 -2.86 14.47
C ARG A 215 14.56 -4.14 13.67
N VAL A 216 15.77 -4.68 13.64
CA VAL A 216 16.06 -5.95 12.95
C VAL A 216 15.30 -7.10 13.63
N GLU A 217 15.28 -7.13 14.96
CA GLU A 217 14.51 -8.13 15.71
C GLU A 217 13.00 -7.99 15.50
N ALA A 218 12.48 -6.76 15.48
CA ALA A 218 11.08 -6.51 15.16
C ALA A 218 10.70 -7.00 13.75
N ILE A 219 11.59 -6.84 12.76
CA ILE A 219 11.36 -7.36 11.40
C ILE A 219 11.36 -8.90 11.42
N HIS A 220 12.31 -9.52 12.12
CA HIS A 220 12.44 -10.98 12.17
C HIS A 220 11.23 -11.67 12.85
N CYS A 221 10.64 -11.04 13.87
CA CYS A 221 9.44 -11.58 14.51
C CYS A 221 8.15 -11.33 13.70
N GLY A 222 8.23 -10.53 12.62
CA GLY A 222 7.13 -10.25 11.70
C GLY A 222 6.31 -9.00 12.05
N ALA A 223 6.87 -8.05 12.82
CA ALA A 223 6.25 -6.75 13.00
C ALA A 223 6.38 -5.90 11.72
N ASP A 224 5.38 -5.07 11.45
CA ASP A 224 5.35 -4.13 10.33
C ASP A 224 6.14 -2.84 10.63
N GLY A 225 6.60 -2.67 11.87
CA GLY A 225 7.33 -1.47 12.30
C GLY A 225 7.70 -1.48 13.77
N HIS A 226 8.67 -0.64 14.11
CA HIS A 226 9.18 -0.45 15.46
C HIS A 226 9.29 1.05 15.79
N PHE A 227 8.81 1.46 16.96
CA PHE A 227 8.85 2.84 17.46
C PHE A 227 9.61 2.92 18.78
N ALA A 228 10.57 3.83 18.88
CA ALA A 228 11.20 4.14 20.17
C ALA A 228 10.25 4.96 21.04
N LYS A 229 10.39 4.85 22.37
CA LYS A 229 9.77 5.79 23.30
C LYS A 229 10.67 7.04 23.48
N PRO A 230 10.11 8.25 23.62
CA PRO A 230 8.68 8.58 23.58
C PRO A 230 8.09 8.46 22.17
N ILE A 231 6.86 7.94 22.07
CA ILE A 231 6.19 7.70 20.79
C ILE A 231 5.71 9.03 20.21
N ASP A 232 6.06 9.31 18.96
CA ASP A 232 5.35 10.32 18.17
C ASP A 232 4.03 9.71 17.65
N VAL A 233 2.92 10.09 18.29
CA VAL A 233 1.60 9.55 17.96
C VAL A 233 1.17 9.92 16.54
N LEU A 234 1.56 11.10 16.04
CA LEU A 234 1.20 11.52 14.69
C LEU A 234 1.87 10.62 13.65
N VAL A 235 3.14 10.27 13.86
CA VAL A 235 3.87 9.34 12.99
C VAL A 235 3.28 7.94 13.08
N LEU A 236 2.94 7.46 14.28
CA LEU A 236 2.28 6.17 14.49
C LEU A 236 0.94 6.09 13.74
N VAL A 237 0.08 7.11 13.88
CA VAL A 237 -1.23 7.20 13.22
C VAL A 237 -1.08 7.19 11.71
N ARG A 238 -0.17 7.99 11.15
CA ARG A 238 0.11 8.01 9.71
C ARG A 238 0.52 6.65 9.20
N ARG A 239 1.39 5.94 9.93
CA ARG A 239 1.82 4.60 9.54
C ARG A 239 0.73 3.53 9.71
N LEU A 240 -0.09 3.62 10.76
CA LEU A 240 -1.27 2.78 10.91
C LEU A 240 -2.23 3.00 9.74
N ARG A 241 -2.62 4.25 9.43
CA ARG A 241 -3.48 4.56 8.28
C ARG A 241 -2.88 4.04 6.97
N PHE A 242 -1.62 4.33 6.69
CA PHE A 242 -0.97 3.85 5.46
C PHE A 242 -1.04 2.32 5.30
N LEU A 243 -0.81 1.56 6.38
CA LEU A 243 -0.82 0.10 6.32
C LEU A 243 -2.23 -0.51 6.40
N LEU A 244 -3.19 0.19 7.01
CA LEU A 244 -4.59 -0.21 7.09
C LEU A 244 -5.37 0.16 5.82
N ASP A 245 -5.07 1.32 5.24
CA ASP A 245 -5.59 1.82 3.96
C ASP A 245 -4.76 1.30 2.78
N ARG A 246 -4.18 0.10 2.84
CA ARG A 246 -3.53 -0.52 1.67
C ARG A 246 -4.52 -0.80 0.52
N GLU A 247 -5.80 -0.51 0.73
CA GLU A 247 -6.85 -0.42 -0.30
C GLU A 247 -7.14 1.02 -0.81
N THR A 248 -6.65 2.09 -0.16
CA THR A 248 -7.06 3.50 -0.44
C THR A 248 -6.06 4.64 -0.17
N ALA A 249 -4.84 4.44 0.37
CA ALA A 249 -3.90 5.54 0.64
C ALA A 249 -2.89 5.78 -0.49
N GLU A 250 -2.79 7.03 -0.95
CA GLU A 250 -1.69 7.49 -1.82
C GLU A 250 -0.33 7.21 -1.15
N PRO A 251 0.69 6.75 -1.90
CA PRO A 251 2.02 6.52 -1.35
C PRO A 251 2.56 7.84 -0.74
N PRO A 252 3.08 7.83 0.50
CA PRO A 252 3.53 9.05 1.16
C PRO A 252 4.67 9.68 0.36
N ARG A 253 4.59 11.00 0.20
CA ARG A 253 5.40 11.78 -0.72
C ARG A 253 6.61 12.36 0.01
N ILE A 254 7.81 11.94 -0.37
CA ILE A 254 9.07 12.42 0.19
C ILE A 254 9.77 13.27 -0.87
N LEU A 255 10.14 14.50 -0.51
CA LEU A 255 10.99 15.34 -1.35
C LEU A 255 12.41 15.30 -0.78
N SER A 256 13.42 14.98 -1.59
CA SER A 256 14.83 15.03 -1.18
C SER A 256 15.55 16.13 -1.94
N VAL A 257 16.29 16.98 -1.24
CA VAL A 257 17.24 17.93 -1.86
C VAL A 257 18.61 17.25 -1.87
N GLU A 258 19.06 16.83 -3.03
CA GLU A 258 20.25 15.97 -3.22
C GLU A 258 20.87 16.24 -4.58
N ASP A 259 22.11 16.73 -4.59
CA ASP A 259 22.88 17.06 -5.80
C ASP A 259 23.77 15.90 -6.28
N ASP A 260 24.03 14.90 -5.43
CA ASP A 260 24.76 13.69 -5.80
C ASP A 260 23.82 12.67 -6.49
N PRO A 261 24.02 12.39 -7.79
CA PRO A 261 23.17 11.45 -8.52
C PRO A 261 23.26 10.00 -8.01
N GLN A 262 24.37 9.60 -7.36
CA GLN A 262 24.52 8.27 -6.78
C GLN A 262 23.68 8.12 -5.52
N GLN A 263 23.71 9.13 -4.64
CA GLN A 263 22.89 9.15 -3.42
C GLN A 263 21.40 9.27 -3.77
N ALA A 264 21.05 10.11 -4.75
CA ALA A 264 19.69 10.21 -5.26
C ALA A 264 19.16 8.87 -5.80
N ALA A 265 19.97 8.12 -6.57
CA ALA A 265 19.58 6.81 -7.09
C ALA A 265 19.40 5.76 -5.97
N PHE A 266 20.26 5.81 -4.95
CA PHE A 266 20.14 4.96 -3.78
C PHE A 266 18.84 5.25 -3.01
N LEU A 267 18.57 6.53 -2.68
CA LEU A 267 17.35 6.95 -1.99
C LEU A 267 16.08 6.56 -2.76
N ARG A 268 16.07 6.75 -4.09
CA ARG A 268 14.96 6.31 -4.95
C ARG A 268 14.70 4.82 -4.82
N THR A 269 15.75 4.03 -4.84
CA THR A 269 15.63 2.56 -4.74
C THR A 269 15.08 2.15 -3.38
N VAL A 270 15.66 2.68 -2.29
CA VAL A 270 15.28 2.30 -0.92
C VAL A 270 13.87 2.77 -0.59
N LEU A 271 13.54 4.05 -0.85
CA LEU A 271 12.25 4.63 -0.47
C LEU A 271 11.11 4.11 -1.36
N ALA A 272 11.32 3.90 -2.65
CA ALA A 272 10.32 3.26 -3.51
C ALA A 272 10.06 1.81 -3.09
N SER A 273 11.09 1.06 -2.71
CA SER A 273 10.92 -0.32 -2.20
C SER A 273 10.14 -0.37 -0.89
N ALA A 274 10.17 0.71 -0.10
CA ALA A 274 9.43 0.87 1.14
C ALA A 274 8.03 1.51 0.95
N GLY A 275 7.58 1.69 -0.30
CA GLY A 275 6.24 2.16 -0.65
C GLY A 275 6.05 3.67 -0.59
N TYR A 276 7.12 4.46 -0.65
CA TYR A 276 7.07 5.92 -0.71
C TYR A 276 7.21 6.42 -2.15
N GLU A 277 6.55 7.55 -2.46
CA GLU A 277 6.82 8.30 -3.68
C GLU A 277 7.95 9.29 -3.38
N LEU A 278 9.13 9.10 -3.97
CA LEU A 278 10.26 10.01 -3.81
C LEU A 278 10.40 10.94 -5.02
N ARG A 279 10.49 12.25 -4.75
CA ARG A 279 10.95 13.24 -5.72
C ARG A 279 12.27 13.84 -5.25
N VAL A 280 13.25 13.90 -6.17
CA VAL A 280 14.57 14.45 -5.88
C VAL A 280 14.71 15.80 -6.59
N VAL A 281 15.19 16.80 -5.85
CA VAL A 281 15.52 18.14 -6.31
C VAL A 281 17.03 18.29 -6.23
N ASP A 282 17.66 18.30 -7.39
CA ASP A 282 19.11 18.48 -7.60
C ASP A 282 19.51 19.95 -7.72
N ASP A 283 18.54 20.87 -7.81
CA ASP A 283 18.76 22.31 -7.87
C ASP A 283 17.89 23.02 -6.83
N PRO A 284 18.50 23.64 -5.79
CA PRO A 284 17.78 24.36 -4.74
C PRO A 284 16.83 25.45 -5.25
N ALA A 285 17.08 26.02 -6.44
CA ALA A 285 16.21 27.04 -7.02
C ALA A 285 14.82 26.49 -7.41
N ARG A 286 14.69 25.17 -7.62
CA ARG A 286 13.41 24.50 -7.93
C ARG A 286 12.65 24.04 -6.69
N LEU A 287 13.25 24.14 -5.50
CA LEU A 287 12.68 23.62 -4.26
C LEU A 287 11.28 24.18 -3.97
N GLU A 288 11.09 25.50 -4.07
CA GLU A 288 9.78 26.12 -3.79
C GLU A 288 8.70 25.67 -4.76
N SER A 289 9.02 25.58 -6.06
CA SER A 289 8.08 25.10 -7.08
C SER A 289 7.73 23.62 -6.88
N GLU A 290 8.72 22.80 -6.50
CA GLU A 290 8.52 21.37 -6.27
C GLU A 290 7.75 21.13 -4.96
N LEU A 291 8.01 21.89 -3.89
CA LEU A 291 7.21 21.84 -2.66
C LEU A 291 5.73 22.13 -2.94
N ALA A 292 5.44 23.15 -3.76
CA ALA A 292 4.08 23.52 -4.10
C ALA A 292 3.38 22.48 -5.00
N ALA A 293 4.09 21.95 -6.00
CA ALA A 293 3.54 21.00 -6.96
C ALA A 293 3.42 19.57 -6.40
N PHE A 294 4.46 19.11 -5.71
CA PHE A 294 4.56 17.75 -5.19
C PHE A 294 3.84 17.57 -3.85
N ARG A 295 3.74 18.65 -3.05
CA ARG A 295 3.14 18.66 -1.70
C ARG A 295 3.64 17.49 -0.83
N PRO A 296 4.95 17.42 -0.56
CA PRO A 296 5.53 16.32 0.19
C PRO A 296 5.08 16.32 1.66
N ASP A 297 4.96 15.11 2.22
CA ASP A 297 4.71 14.86 3.64
C ASP A 297 5.98 15.04 4.50
N LEU A 298 7.15 14.89 3.87
CA LEU A 298 8.47 15.01 4.48
C LEU A 298 9.48 15.57 3.46
N VAL A 299 10.32 16.51 3.89
CA VAL A 299 11.47 16.98 3.12
C VAL A 299 12.75 16.47 3.77
N LEU A 300 13.57 15.77 3.01
CA LEU A 300 14.93 15.38 3.36
C LEU A 300 15.89 16.40 2.76
N MET A 301 16.75 16.96 3.58
CA MET A 301 17.78 17.91 3.15
C MET A 301 19.12 17.38 3.62
N ASP A 302 20.07 17.27 2.69
CA ASP A 302 21.44 17.00 3.09
C ASP A 302 21.99 18.20 3.88
N VAL A 303 22.69 17.91 4.97
CA VAL A 303 23.36 18.91 5.79
C VAL A 303 24.84 18.70 5.54
N LEU A 304 25.40 19.51 4.63
CA LEU A 304 26.83 19.58 4.34
C LEU A 304 27.68 19.66 5.62
#